data_AF-A0A8J6J2R7-F1
#
_entry.id   AF-A0A8J6J2R7-F1
#
_cell.length_a   1.000
_cell.length_b   1.000
_cell.length_c   1.000
_cell.angle_alpha   90.00
_cell.angle_beta   90.00
_cell.angle_gamma   90.00
#
_symmetry.space_group_name_H-M   'P 1'
#
loop_
_entity.id
_entity.type
_entity.pdbx_description
1 polymer ?
#
loop_
_entity_poly.entity_id
_entity_poly.type
_entity_poly.pdbx_seq_one_letter_code
_entity_poly.pdbx_strand_id
1 'polypeptide(L)'
;MLAKRFEHILHDLGMAGLEHPLFYHAPVGIRLEIGGDEPVYLECTYLDENTEKLTPNPAYVQGALERAIMIYRNLPAPPGILRIDGYPEEKPVESLLTAIQQRAALPAPHEQITATMMDEDGDTYAQVQFYWDLSKISFQPERLLQEIILGDIGGWNGFVSSVYLTGPGPFLYHLYDDRGLDILGGSRELLLPLYHQFHDWILEYNLEKIDRLFAPAKE
;
A
#
# COMPACT_ATOMS: atom_id res chain seq x y z
N MET A 1 7.57 20.83 -4.88
CA MET A 1 8.02 19.47 -5.26
C MET A 1 7.31 18.49 -4.34
N LEU A 2 6.57 17.55 -4.91
CA LEU A 2 5.83 16.50 -4.22
C LEU A 2 6.77 15.61 -3.41
N ALA A 3 7.94 15.27 -3.93
CA ALA A 3 8.93 14.47 -3.20
C ALA A 3 9.33 15.10 -1.86
N LYS A 4 9.69 16.40 -1.86
CA LYS A 4 9.97 17.15 -0.62
C LYS A 4 8.78 17.19 0.34
N ARG A 5 7.55 17.25 -0.17
CA ARG A 5 6.35 17.19 0.69
C ARG A 5 6.17 15.81 1.30
N PHE A 6 6.42 14.76 0.52
CA PHE A 6 6.38 13.38 0.98
C PHE A 6 7.43 13.14 2.07
N GLU A 7 8.66 13.61 1.89
CA GLU A 7 9.72 13.57 2.92
C GLU A 7 9.33 14.29 4.21
N HIS A 8 8.75 15.50 4.11
CA HIS A 8 8.23 16.18 5.31
C HIS A 8 7.13 15.37 6.00
N ILE A 9 6.24 14.72 5.26
CA ILE A 9 5.22 13.85 5.86
C ILE A 9 5.87 12.66 6.57
N LEU A 10 6.86 11.99 5.96
CA LEU A 10 7.58 10.92 6.64
C LEU A 10 8.21 11.39 7.95
N HIS A 11 8.83 12.57 7.95
CA HIS A 11 9.38 13.16 9.16
C HIS A 11 8.30 13.42 10.22
N ASP A 12 7.13 13.93 9.82
CA ASP A 12 6.00 14.15 10.73
C ASP A 12 5.35 12.85 11.22
N LEU A 13 5.54 11.74 10.49
CA LEU A 13 5.24 10.37 10.95
C LEU A 13 6.32 9.83 11.91
N GLY A 14 7.40 10.56 12.15
CA GLY A 14 8.53 10.13 12.97
C GLY A 14 9.46 9.13 12.26
N MET A 15 9.45 9.11 10.93
CA MET A 15 10.23 8.20 10.11
C MET A 15 11.34 8.95 9.35
N ALA A 16 12.55 8.39 9.32
CA ALA A 16 13.67 8.93 8.53
C ALA A 16 13.56 8.57 7.03
N GLY A 17 12.81 7.53 6.72
CA GLY A 17 12.63 6.99 5.37
C GLY A 17 11.59 5.86 5.39
N LEU A 18 11.34 5.27 4.22
CA LEU A 18 10.50 4.08 4.11
C LEU A 18 11.37 2.84 4.36
N GLU A 19 11.21 2.22 5.53
CA GLU A 19 11.89 0.98 5.92
C GLU A 19 10.86 -0.12 6.13
N HIS A 20 10.97 -1.18 5.32
CA HIS A 20 10.00 -2.28 5.32
C HIS A 20 10.36 -3.35 6.36
N PRO A 21 9.37 -3.97 7.04
CA PRO A 21 7.93 -3.68 6.94
C PRO A 21 7.56 -2.39 7.68
N LEU A 22 6.80 -1.50 7.02
CA LEU A 22 6.55 -0.14 7.52
C LEU A 22 5.95 -0.08 8.94
N PHE A 23 4.97 -0.95 9.23
CA PHE A 23 4.31 -1.01 10.54
C PHE A 23 5.26 -1.18 11.73
N TYR A 24 6.41 -1.84 11.56
CA TYR A 24 7.37 -2.03 12.64
C TYR A 24 8.29 -0.83 12.86
N HIS A 25 8.47 -0.01 11.84
CA HIS A 25 9.36 1.16 11.86
C HIS A 25 8.63 2.48 12.14
N ALA A 26 7.30 2.49 12.03
CA ALA A 26 6.49 3.64 12.39
C ALA A 26 6.20 3.69 13.91
N PRO A 27 6.33 4.86 14.57
CA PRO A 27 5.96 5.05 15.98
C PRO A 27 4.47 4.81 16.26
N VAL A 28 3.61 5.21 15.32
CA VAL A 28 2.15 5.09 15.40
C VAL A 28 1.64 4.49 14.10
N GLY A 29 1.07 3.28 14.19
CA GLY A 29 0.49 2.61 13.05
C GLY A 29 -0.47 1.49 13.42
N ILE A 30 -1.30 1.10 12.46
CA ILE A 30 -2.24 -0.01 12.54
C ILE A 30 -1.99 -0.88 11.30
N ARG A 31 -1.88 -2.20 11.52
CA ARG A 31 -1.84 -3.19 10.46
C ARG A 31 -3.16 -3.95 10.44
N LEU A 32 -3.84 -3.95 9.30
CA LEU A 32 -5.15 -4.54 9.10
C LEU A 32 -5.06 -5.70 8.09
N GLU A 33 -5.80 -6.76 8.37
CA GLU A 33 -6.07 -7.85 7.44
C GLU A 33 -7.12 -7.39 6.43
N ILE A 34 -6.78 -7.53 5.15
CA ILE A 34 -7.71 -7.24 4.06
C ILE A 34 -8.10 -8.48 3.27
N GLY A 35 -7.45 -9.64 3.46
CA GLY A 35 -7.77 -10.86 2.73
C GLY A 35 -9.27 -11.20 2.78
N GLY A 36 -9.85 -11.60 1.64
CA GLY A 36 -11.23 -12.05 1.60
C GLY A 36 -11.43 -13.36 2.38
N ASP A 37 -12.67 -13.63 2.80
CA ASP A 37 -12.97 -14.84 3.60
C ASP A 37 -12.98 -16.14 2.76
N GLU A 38 -13.03 -15.98 1.44
CA GLU A 38 -13.06 -17.08 0.47
C GLU A 38 -11.64 -17.61 0.14
N PRO A 39 -11.49 -18.83 -0.39
CA PRO A 39 -10.20 -19.31 -0.86
C PRO A 39 -9.60 -18.35 -1.90
N VAL A 40 -8.29 -18.09 -1.81
CA VAL A 40 -7.56 -17.18 -2.72
C VAL A 40 -7.70 -17.58 -4.19
N TYR A 41 -7.70 -18.88 -4.48
CA TYR A 41 -7.80 -19.44 -5.82
C TYR A 41 -9.04 -20.32 -5.96
N LEU A 42 -9.62 -20.36 -7.16
CA LEU A 42 -10.65 -21.34 -7.50
C LEU A 42 -10.05 -22.76 -7.50
N GLU A 43 -10.84 -23.75 -7.08
CA GLU A 43 -10.42 -25.15 -7.20
C GLU A 43 -10.12 -25.50 -8.66
N CYS A 44 -8.92 -25.99 -8.94
CA CYS A 44 -8.53 -26.47 -10.25
C CYS A 44 -9.33 -27.74 -10.58
N THR A 45 -10.16 -27.71 -11.62
CA THR A 45 -10.65 -28.94 -12.24
C THR A 45 -9.61 -29.40 -13.25
N TYR A 46 -8.97 -30.55 -12.97
CA TYR A 46 -7.89 -31.09 -13.79
C TYR A 46 -8.32 -31.26 -15.25
N LEU A 47 -7.70 -30.49 -16.13
CA LEU A 47 -7.60 -30.74 -17.54
C LEU A 47 -6.14 -30.45 -17.91
N ASP A 48 -5.37 -31.53 -18.06
CA ASP A 48 -4.11 -31.59 -18.80
C ASP A 48 -2.81 -31.30 -18.01
N GLU A 49 -1.78 -32.11 -18.26
CA GLU A 49 -0.51 -32.18 -17.52
C GLU A 49 0.49 -31.03 -17.78
N ASN A 50 0.08 -29.80 -18.10
CA ASN A 50 1.04 -28.72 -18.29
C ASN A 50 0.59 -27.38 -17.69
N THR A 51 1.25 -27.04 -16.57
CA THR A 51 1.19 -25.78 -15.80
C THR A 51 -0.16 -25.44 -15.18
N GLU A 52 -0.29 -25.71 -13.87
CA GLU A 52 -1.35 -25.18 -13.01
C GLU A 52 -1.35 -23.65 -13.09
N LYS A 53 -2.26 -23.07 -13.89
CA LYS A 53 -2.54 -21.63 -13.82
C LYS A 53 -3.62 -21.40 -12.77
N LEU A 54 -3.20 -21.20 -11.54
CA LEU A 54 -4.10 -20.82 -10.44
C LEU A 54 -4.86 -19.55 -10.84
N THR A 55 -6.19 -19.64 -10.83
CA THR A 55 -7.05 -18.51 -11.16
C THR A 55 -7.53 -17.88 -9.86
N PRO A 56 -7.19 -16.61 -9.57
CA PRO A 56 -7.63 -15.96 -8.35
C PRO A 56 -9.16 -15.92 -8.29
N ASN A 57 -9.68 -16.25 -7.11
CA ASN A 57 -11.10 -16.32 -6.85
C ASN A 57 -11.70 -14.90 -6.86
N PRO A 58 -12.66 -14.60 -7.76
CA PRO A 58 -13.27 -13.27 -7.82
C PRO A 58 -13.93 -12.85 -6.50
N ALA A 59 -14.45 -13.80 -5.71
CA ALA A 59 -15.08 -13.51 -4.43
C ALA A 59 -14.05 -13.09 -3.36
N TYR A 60 -12.88 -13.74 -3.33
CA TYR A 60 -11.76 -13.32 -2.48
C TYR A 60 -11.28 -11.92 -2.85
N VAL A 61 -11.03 -11.68 -4.15
CA VAL A 61 -10.56 -10.38 -4.66
C VAL A 61 -11.57 -9.27 -4.34
N GLN A 62 -12.87 -9.54 -4.50
CA GLN A 62 -13.92 -8.58 -4.20
C GLN A 62 -13.98 -8.26 -2.70
N GLY A 63 -13.95 -9.27 -1.82
CA GLY A 63 -13.92 -9.06 -0.37
C GLY A 63 -12.70 -8.24 0.07
N ALA A 64 -11.54 -8.54 -0.50
CA ALA A 64 -10.31 -7.79 -0.24
C ALA A 64 -10.38 -6.34 -0.69
N LEU A 65 -10.92 -6.11 -1.89
CA LEU A 65 -11.12 -4.78 -2.44
C LEU A 65 -12.12 -3.97 -1.59
N GLU A 66 -13.20 -4.59 -1.14
CA GLU A 66 -14.19 -3.94 -0.28
C GLU A 66 -13.59 -3.50 1.06
N ARG A 67 -12.80 -4.35 1.72
CA ARG A 67 -12.08 -3.99 2.96
C ARG A 67 -11.11 -2.84 2.72
N ALA A 68 -10.28 -2.91 1.70
CA ALA A 68 -9.32 -1.88 1.34
C ALA A 68 -10.00 -0.52 1.03
N ILE A 69 -11.07 -0.52 0.23
CA ILE A 69 -11.86 0.68 -0.08
C ILE A 69 -12.52 1.24 1.18
N MET A 70 -13.05 0.39 2.06
CA MET A 70 -13.69 0.85 3.29
C MET A 70 -12.69 1.56 4.19
N ILE A 71 -11.47 1.04 4.33
CA ILE A 71 -10.39 1.72 5.06
C ILE A 71 -10.01 3.03 4.38
N TYR A 72 -9.80 3.01 3.05
CA TYR A 72 -9.46 4.21 2.28
C TYR A 72 -10.48 5.35 2.47
N ARG A 73 -11.78 5.03 2.45
CA ARG A 73 -12.86 6.03 2.59
C ARG A 73 -12.98 6.61 4.00
N ASN A 74 -12.43 5.93 5.01
CA ASN A 74 -12.43 6.38 6.41
C ASN A 74 -11.08 6.97 6.84
N LEU A 75 -10.15 7.18 5.90
CA LEU A 75 -8.89 7.88 6.18
C LEU A 75 -9.14 9.27 6.80
N PRO A 76 -8.19 9.79 7.61
CA PRO A 76 -8.37 11.08 8.29
C PRO A 76 -8.67 12.24 7.35
N ALA A 77 -8.14 12.17 6.12
CA ALA A 77 -8.47 13.05 5.01
C ALA A 77 -8.26 12.30 3.68
N PRO A 78 -8.86 12.77 2.57
CA PRO A 78 -8.51 12.26 1.25
C PRO A 78 -7.01 12.43 0.98
N PRO A 79 -6.30 11.38 0.47
CA PRO A 79 -4.90 11.50 0.10
C PRO A 79 -4.66 12.60 -0.93
N GLY A 80 -3.61 13.39 -0.73
CA GLY A 80 -3.19 14.45 -1.66
C GLY A 80 -2.01 14.05 -2.54
N ILE A 81 -1.21 13.06 -2.12
CA ILE A 81 -0.03 12.58 -2.83
C ILE A 81 -0.15 11.07 -3.02
N LEU A 82 0.08 10.62 -4.25
CA LEU A 82 0.34 9.23 -4.60
C LEU A 82 1.81 9.12 -5.01
N ARG A 83 2.55 8.21 -4.37
CA ARG A 83 3.90 7.80 -4.77
C ARG A 83 3.85 6.33 -5.19
N ILE A 84 4.44 6.01 -6.33
CA ILE A 84 4.65 4.63 -6.77
C ILE A 84 6.13 4.44 -7.05
N ASP A 85 6.74 3.48 -6.38
CA ASP A 85 8.13 3.09 -6.58
C ASP A 85 8.23 2.05 -7.68
N GLY A 86 9.33 2.11 -8.41
CA GLY A 86 9.62 1.26 -9.54
C GLY A 86 11.07 0.81 -9.55
N TYR A 87 11.30 -0.42 -9.98
CA TYR A 87 12.61 -1.06 -9.97
C TYR A 87 12.98 -1.43 -11.41
N PRO A 88 13.68 -0.53 -12.13
CA PRO A 88 14.11 -0.76 -13.50
C PRO A 88 15.35 -1.67 -13.50
N GLU A 89 15.20 -2.93 -13.09
CA GLU A 89 16.29 -3.91 -13.18
C GLU A 89 16.59 -4.22 -14.65
N GLU A 90 15.62 -4.84 -15.34
CA GLU A 90 15.77 -5.27 -16.75
C GLU A 90 14.93 -4.45 -17.74
N LYS A 91 13.92 -3.73 -17.26
CA LYS A 91 12.98 -2.97 -18.10
C LYS A 91 13.27 -1.46 -18.05
N PRO A 92 13.16 -0.76 -19.19
CA PRO A 92 13.26 0.70 -19.21
C PRO A 92 12.20 1.35 -18.33
N VAL A 93 12.56 2.48 -17.71
CA VAL A 93 11.67 3.29 -16.87
C VAL A 93 10.38 3.67 -17.62
N GLU A 94 10.46 3.91 -18.92
CA GLU A 94 9.32 4.25 -19.79
C GLU A 94 8.33 3.09 -19.93
N SER A 95 8.82 1.86 -19.97
CA SER A 95 7.97 0.66 -20.05
C SER A 95 7.24 0.43 -18.73
N LEU A 96 7.95 0.64 -17.61
CA LEU A 96 7.37 0.58 -16.28
C LEU A 96 6.30 1.65 -16.08
N LEU A 97 6.61 2.90 -16.45
CA LEU A 97 5.67 4.01 -16.39
C LEU A 97 4.43 3.73 -17.25
N THR A 98 4.61 3.23 -18.47
CA THR A 98 3.50 2.87 -19.35
C THR A 98 2.59 1.81 -18.72
N ALA A 99 3.16 0.79 -18.08
CA ALA A 99 2.40 -0.23 -17.37
C ALA A 99 1.60 0.35 -16.21
N ILE A 100 2.22 1.22 -15.39
CA ILE A 100 1.57 1.91 -14.27
C ILE A 100 0.38 2.74 -14.76
N GLN A 101 0.59 3.57 -15.79
CA GLN A 101 -0.44 4.46 -16.33
C GLN A 101 -1.62 3.67 -16.89
N GLN A 102 -1.35 2.61 -17.66
CA GLN A 102 -2.41 1.78 -18.26
C GLN A 102 -3.20 1.02 -17.20
N ARG A 103 -2.54 0.45 -16.20
CA ARG A 103 -3.19 -0.38 -15.17
C ARG A 103 -3.97 0.44 -14.17
N ALA A 104 -3.38 1.52 -13.67
CA ALA A 104 -4.01 2.39 -12.67
C ALA A 104 -4.86 3.53 -13.27
N ALA A 105 -4.95 3.63 -14.61
CA ALA A 105 -5.58 4.74 -15.34
C ALA A 105 -5.04 6.13 -14.93
N LEU A 106 -3.72 6.21 -14.71
CA LEU A 106 -3.06 7.45 -14.30
C LEU A 106 -2.52 8.24 -15.51
N PRO A 107 -2.56 9.58 -15.48
CA PRO A 107 -1.85 10.40 -16.46
C PRO A 107 -0.33 10.36 -16.19
N ALA A 108 0.45 11.17 -16.93
CA ALA A 108 1.88 11.33 -16.63
C ALA A 108 2.08 11.82 -15.18
N PRO A 109 3.12 11.32 -14.48
CA PRO A 109 3.45 11.78 -13.14
C PRO A 109 3.82 13.26 -13.18
N HIS A 110 3.52 13.96 -12.10
CA HIS A 110 3.87 15.37 -11.96
C HIS A 110 5.34 15.55 -11.59
N GLU A 111 5.95 14.53 -11.00
CA GLU A 111 7.35 14.51 -10.63
C GLU A 111 7.88 13.07 -10.66
N GLN A 112 9.14 12.93 -11.08
CA GLN A 112 9.86 11.66 -11.12
C GLN A 112 11.24 11.89 -10.54
N ILE A 113 11.67 11.00 -9.64
CA ILE A 113 13.01 11.01 -9.05
C ILE A 113 13.63 9.63 -9.24
N THR A 114 14.91 9.59 -9.60
CA THR A 114 15.70 8.36 -9.56
C THR A 114 16.65 8.44 -8.38
N ALA A 115 16.64 7.40 -7.55
CA ALA A 115 17.50 7.24 -6.39
C ALA A 115 18.29 5.93 -6.51
N THR A 116 19.50 5.92 -5.93
CA THR A 116 20.24 4.69 -5.67
C THR A 116 19.90 4.24 -4.26
N MET A 117 19.33 3.07 -4.14
CA MET A 117 19.02 2.42 -2.88
C MET A 117 20.08 1.37 -2.58
N MET A 118 20.12 0.91 -1.34
CA MET A 118 21.00 -0.17 -0.88
C MET A 118 20.15 -1.18 -0.15
N ASP A 119 20.35 -2.46 -0.41
CA ASP A 119 19.68 -3.55 0.31
C ASP A 119 20.41 -3.94 1.60
N GLU A 120 19.92 -4.98 2.27
CA GLU A 120 20.48 -5.49 3.53
C GLU A 120 21.88 -6.09 3.36
N ASP A 121 22.22 -6.60 2.17
CA ASP A 121 23.52 -7.18 1.84
C ASP A 121 24.54 -6.10 1.42
N GLY A 122 24.09 -4.85 1.27
CA GLY A 122 24.91 -3.72 0.86
C GLY A 122 24.99 -3.51 -0.66
N ASP A 123 24.22 -4.29 -1.42
CA ASP A 123 24.14 -4.16 -2.87
C ASP A 123 23.25 -2.97 -3.24
N THR A 124 23.73 -2.17 -4.20
CA THR A 124 23.01 -0.96 -4.62
C THR A 124 22.16 -1.24 -5.85
N TYR A 125 20.91 -0.78 -5.83
CA TYR A 125 20.00 -0.88 -6.98
C TYR A 125 19.37 0.49 -7.29
N ALA A 126 18.96 0.65 -8.55
CA ALA A 126 18.25 1.85 -8.97
C ALA A 126 16.76 1.74 -8.60
N GLN A 127 16.22 2.78 -7.98
CA GLN A 127 14.80 2.95 -7.75
C GLN A 127 14.33 4.22 -8.46
N VAL A 128 13.23 4.14 -9.20
CA VAL A 128 12.51 5.29 -9.73
C VAL A 128 11.25 5.51 -8.91
N GLN A 129 10.98 6.77 -8.54
CA GLN A 129 9.86 7.18 -7.72
C GLN A 129 8.98 8.10 -8.56
N PHE A 130 7.74 7.70 -8.80
CA PHE A 130 6.77 8.49 -9.54
C PHE A 130 5.77 9.13 -8.59
N TYR A 131 5.52 10.43 -8.76
CA TYR A 131 4.66 11.20 -7.87
C TYR A 131 3.48 11.84 -8.63
N TRP A 132 2.29 11.71 -8.08
CA TRP A 132 1.08 12.39 -8.55
C TRP A 132 0.50 13.29 -7.46
N ASP A 133 0.13 14.50 -7.85
CA ASP A 133 -0.71 15.39 -7.07
C ASP A 133 -2.17 15.03 -7.33
N LEU A 134 -2.80 14.33 -6.38
CA LEU A 134 -4.15 13.79 -6.55
C LEU A 134 -5.21 14.89 -6.65
N SER A 135 -4.91 16.12 -6.21
CA SER A 135 -5.81 17.27 -6.39
C SER A 135 -5.92 17.75 -7.84
N LYS A 136 -5.01 17.32 -8.72
CA LYS A 136 -4.92 17.77 -10.12
C LYS A 136 -5.39 16.74 -11.14
N ILE A 137 -5.79 15.55 -10.68
CA ILE A 137 -6.17 14.44 -11.57
C ILE A 137 -7.50 13.85 -11.13
N SER A 138 -8.22 13.26 -12.08
CA SER A 138 -9.32 12.36 -11.75
C SER A 138 -8.74 11.02 -11.33
N PHE A 139 -8.71 10.75 -10.02
CA PHE A 139 -8.18 9.51 -9.47
C PHE A 139 -9.31 8.58 -9.01
N GLN A 140 -9.24 7.32 -9.43
CA GLN A 140 -10.16 6.25 -9.00
C GLN A 140 -9.37 5.23 -8.18
N PRO A 141 -9.41 5.29 -6.83
CA PRO A 141 -8.62 4.42 -5.99
C PRO A 141 -8.97 2.94 -6.22
N GLU A 142 -10.23 2.61 -6.49
CA GLU A 142 -10.71 1.24 -6.66
C GLU A 142 -9.88 0.44 -7.67
N ARG A 143 -9.56 1.06 -8.81
CA ARG A 143 -8.76 0.43 -9.86
C ARG A 143 -7.34 0.14 -9.42
N LEU A 144 -6.69 1.10 -8.75
CA LEU A 144 -5.33 0.92 -8.25
C LEU A 144 -5.27 -0.12 -7.13
N LEU A 145 -6.21 -0.06 -6.18
CA LEU A 145 -6.29 -1.02 -5.07
C LEU A 145 -6.53 -2.44 -5.58
N GLN A 146 -7.38 -2.62 -6.58
CA GLN A 146 -7.61 -3.93 -7.20
C GLN A 146 -6.36 -4.46 -7.91
N GLU A 147 -5.61 -3.62 -8.62
CA GLU A 147 -4.35 -4.04 -9.26
C GLU A 147 -3.27 -4.41 -8.24
N ILE A 148 -3.23 -3.77 -7.06
CA ILE A 148 -2.34 -4.17 -5.96
C ILE A 148 -2.74 -5.55 -5.42
N ILE A 149 -4.02 -5.76 -5.11
CA ILE A 149 -4.53 -7.05 -4.61
C ILE A 149 -4.22 -8.16 -5.59
N LEU A 150 -4.44 -7.94 -6.89
CA LEU A 150 -4.14 -8.96 -7.89
C LEU A 150 -2.63 -9.20 -8.03
N GLY A 151 -1.76 -8.28 -7.63
CA GLY A 151 -0.32 -8.29 -7.87
C GLY A 151 0.38 -9.60 -7.48
N ASP A 152 0.04 -10.16 -6.31
CA ASP A 152 0.64 -11.39 -5.78
C ASP A 152 -0.11 -12.68 -6.15
N ILE A 153 -1.33 -12.55 -6.65
CA ILE A 153 -2.24 -13.70 -6.88
C ILE A 153 -2.60 -13.90 -8.36
N GLY A 154 -1.76 -13.42 -9.28
CA GLY A 154 -1.87 -13.68 -10.73
C GLY A 154 -1.93 -12.44 -11.62
N GLY A 155 -1.84 -11.25 -11.03
CA GLY A 155 -1.77 -9.95 -11.68
C GLY A 155 -0.35 -9.50 -12.00
N TRP A 156 -0.17 -8.18 -12.11
CA TRP A 156 1.14 -7.59 -12.33
C TRP A 156 1.75 -7.15 -11.00
N ASN A 157 2.88 -7.75 -10.65
CA ASN A 157 3.54 -7.57 -9.37
C ASN A 157 4.19 -6.18 -9.17
N GLY A 158 4.23 -5.31 -10.18
CA GLY A 158 4.92 -4.02 -10.08
C GLY A 158 4.30 -3.01 -9.11
N PHE A 159 3.12 -3.28 -8.56
CA PHE A 159 2.52 -2.48 -7.49
C PHE A 159 2.73 -3.07 -6.09
N VAL A 160 3.11 -4.34 -5.98
CA VAL A 160 3.29 -5.04 -4.70
C VAL A 160 4.34 -4.29 -3.89
N SER A 161 3.99 -3.96 -2.64
CA SER A 161 4.83 -3.20 -1.70
C SER A 161 5.38 -1.85 -2.21
N SER A 162 4.82 -1.31 -3.30
CA SER A 162 5.42 -0.17 -4.02
C SER A 162 4.54 1.08 -4.08
N VAL A 163 3.33 1.03 -3.53
CA VAL A 163 2.35 2.12 -3.60
C VAL A 163 2.15 2.78 -2.23
N TYR A 164 2.19 4.11 -2.21
CA TYR A 164 2.02 4.92 -1.00
C TYR A 164 1.06 6.08 -1.26
N LEU A 165 0.03 6.19 -0.43
CA LEU A 165 -0.97 7.26 -0.47
C LEU A 165 -0.89 8.07 0.83
N THR A 166 -0.77 9.39 0.74
CA THR A 166 -0.60 10.24 1.93
C THR A 166 -1.29 11.59 1.80
N GLY A 167 -1.65 12.20 2.92
CA GLY A 167 -2.46 13.43 2.98
C GLY A 167 -2.20 14.28 4.24
N PRO A 168 -2.96 15.39 4.40
CA PRO A 168 -2.87 16.25 5.58
C PRO A 168 -3.37 15.54 6.85
N GLY A 169 -2.93 16.01 8.03
CA GLY A 169 -3.04 15.23 9.26
C GLY A 169 -2.20 13.98 9.08
N PRO A 170 -0.86 14.13 9.05
CA PRO A 170 0.03 13.28 8.27
C PRO A 170 -0.26 11.81 8.55
N PHE A 171 -0.64 11.10 7.51
CA PHE A 171 -0.90 9.66 7.53
C PHE A 171 -0.29 9.02 6.29
N LEU A 172 -0.05 7.73 6.32
CA LEU A 172 0.36 6.97 5.14
C LEU A 172 -0.48 5.70 5.05
N TYR A 173 -1.18 5.56 3.93
CA TYR A 173 -1.92 4.38 3.54
C TYR A 173 -1.03 3.54 2.62
N HIS A 174 -0.78 2.30 3.02
CA HIS A 174 0.08 1.37 2.30
C HIS A 174 -0.57 -0.01 2.23
N LEU A 175 -1.30 -0.23 1.16
CA LEU A 175 -1.75 -1.55 0.75
C LEU A 175 -0.59 -2.20 -0.03
N TYR A 176 -0.02 -3.30 0.48
CA TYR A 176 1.16 -3.91 -0.11
C TYR A 176 0.88 -5.17 -0.92
N ASP A 177 -0.16 -5.95 -0.58
CA ASP A 177 -0.59 -7.14 -1.31
C ASP A 177 -2.11 -7.40 -1.11
N ASP A 178 -2.58 -8.62 -1.34
CA ASP A 178 -3.96 -9.05 -1.13
C ASP A 178 -4.33 -9.35 0.33
N ARG A 179 -3.34 -9.43 1.22
CA ARG A 179 -3.50 -9.93 2.60
C ARG A 179 -3.56 -8.82 3.61
N GLY A 180 -2.74 -7.78 3.45
CA GLY A 180 -2.52 -6.80 4.49
C GLY A 180 -2.31 -5.36 4.03
N LEU A 181 -2.62 -4.45 4.96
CA LEU A 181 -2.59 -3.01 4.75
C LEU A 181 -2.09 -2.31 6.02
N ASP A 182 -1.14 -1.39 5.85
CA ASP A 182 -0.62 -0.55 6.92
C ASP A 182 -1.20 0.87 6.82
N ILE A 183 -1.72 1.38 7.93
CA ILE A 183 -2.02 2.80 8.13
C ILE A 183 -1.06 3.36 9.18
N LEU A 184 -0.25 4.33 8.79
CA LEU A 184 0.62 5.07 9.69
C LEU A 184 0.02 6.45 9.96
N GLY A 185 0.26 7.02 11.13
CA GLY A 185 -0.27 8.33 11.50
C GLY A 185 0.73 9.15 12.31
N GLY A 186 0.66 10.48 12.21
CA GLY A 186 1.53 11.38 12.98
C GLY A 186 1.18 11.45 14.46
N SER A 187 0.00 10.94 14.85
CA SER A 187 -0.39 10.82 16.24
C SER A 187 -1.39 9.69 16.45
N ARG A 188 -1.46 9.20 17.70
CA ARG A 188 -2.44 8.21 18.12
C ARG A 188 -3.87 8.73 17.93
N GLU A 189 -4.11 9.99 18.28
CA GLU A 189 -5.43 10.62 18.23
C GLU A 189 -5.97 10.66 16.79
N LEU A 190 -5.09 10.79 15.81
CA LEU A 190 -5.45 10.76 14.38
C LEU A 190 -5.96 9.37 13.94
N LEU A 191 -5.33 8.29 14.43
CA LEU A 191 -5.69 6.92 14.06
C LEU A 191 -6.75 6.30 14.98
N LEU A 192 -7.08 6.93 16.12
CA LEU A 192 -8.02 6.40 17.10
C LEU A 192 -9.41 6.03 16.50
N PRO A 193 -10.01 6.83 15.58
CA PRO A 193 -11.27 6.44 14.93
C PRO A 193 -11.14 5.16 14.10
N LEU A 194 -10.04 5.02 13.33
CA LEU A 194 -9.77 3.84 12.52
C LEU A 194 -9.54 2.60 13.39
N TYR A 195 -8.79 2.75 14.49
CA TYR A 195 -8.57 1.69 15.46
C TYR A 195 -9.90 1.15 16.01
N HIS A 196 -10.81 2.02 16.43
CA HIS A 196 -12.11 1.58 16.95
C HIS A 196 -13.01 0.97 15.87
N GLN A 197 -12.99 1.53 14.66
CA GLN A 197 -13.87 1.09 13.58
C GLN A 197 -13.44 -0.25 12.97
N PHE A 198 -12.14 -0.49 12.87
CA PHE A 198 -11.55 -1.66 12.20
C PHE A 198 -10.79 -2.58 13.17
N HIS A 199 -11.12 -2.53 14.46
CA HIS A 199 -10.45 -3.32 15.51
C HIS A 199 -10.45 -4.82 15.19
N ASP A 200 -11.61 -5.34 14.76
CA ASP A 200 -11.80 -6.75 14.42
C ASP A 200 -10.98 -7.22 13.20
N TRP A 201 -10.38 -6.30 12.45
CA TRP A 201 -9.52 -6.60 11.30
C TRP A 201 -8.03 -6.53 11.65
N ILE A 202 -7.68 -6.26 12.90
CA ILE A 202 -6.31 -6.32 13.35
C ILE A 202 -5.91 -7.79 13.51
N LEU A 203 -4.80 -8.18 12.86
CA LEU A 203 -4.26 -9.52 12.98
C LEU A 203 -3.90 -9.85 14.43
N GLU A 204 -4.30 -11.03 14.90
CA GLU A 204 -4.16 -11.47 16.31
C GLU A 204 -2.74 -11.27 16.86
N TYR A 205 -1.71 -11.57 16.06
CA TYR A 205 -0.32 -11.42 16.46
C TYR A 205 0.16 -9.97 16.60
N ASN A 206 -0.55 -9.00 15.99
CA ASN A 206 -0.28 -7.56 16.15
C ASN A 206 -1.19 -6.90 17.19
N LEU A 207 -2.28 -7.57 17.58
CA LEU A 207 -3.33 -7.01 18.43
C LEU A 207 -2.78 -6.45 19.73
N GLU A 208 -1.95 -7.22 20.44
CA GLU A 208 -1.37 -6.77 21.71
C GLU A 208 -0.51 -5.50 21.56
N LYS A 209 0.28 -5.40 20.48
CA LYS A 209 1.09 -4.20 20.21
C LYS A 209 0.20 -2.99 19.96
N ILE A 210 -0.85 -3.16 19.14
CA ILE A 210 -1.75 -2.08 18.74
C ILE A 210 -2.63 -1.65 19.93
N ASP A 211 -3.19 -2.59 20.70
CA ASP A 211 -3.99 -2.28 21.89
C ASP A 211 -3.16 -1.49 22.91
N ARG A 212 -1.88 -1.84 23.12
CA ARG A 212 -0.98 -1.07 23.99
C ARG A 212 -0.75 0.36 23.49
N LEU A 213 -0.67 0.56 22.18
CA LEU A 213 -0.53 1.89 21.57
C LEU A 213 -1.78 2.75 21.83
N PHE A 214 -2.97 2.15 21.77
CA PHE A 214 -4.26 2.84 21.97
C PHE A 214 -4.80 2.79 23.40
N ALA A 215 -4.08 2.16 24.33
CA ALA A 215 -4.46 2.11 25.73
C ALA A 215 -4.53 3.53 26.33
N PRO A 216 -5.48 3.77 27.26
CA PRO A 216 -5.52 5.02 28.01
C PRO A 216 -4.20 5.21 28.77
N ALA A 217 -3.70 6.45 28.81
CA ALA A 217 -2.51 6.76 29.57
C ALA A 217 -2.74 6.37 31.04
N LYS A 218 -1.78 5.66 31.65
CA LYS A 218 -1.80 5.46 33.10
C LYS A 218 -1.57 6.82 33.75
N GLU A 219 -2.57 7.29 34.50
CA GLU A 219 -2.48 8.47 35.37
C GLU A 219 -1.40 8.32 36.45
#